data_AF-A0A9P0GLG0-F1
#
_entry.id   AF-A0A9P0GLG0-F1
#
_cell.length_a   1.000
_cell.length_b   1.000
_cell.length_c   1.000
_cell.angle_alpha   90.00
_cell.angle_beta   90.00
_cell.angle_gamma   90.00
#
_symmetry.space_group_name_H-M   'P 1'
#
loop_
_entity.id
_entity.type
_entity.pdbx_description
1 polymer ?
#
loop_
_entity_poly.entity_id
_entity_poly.type
_entity_poly.pdbx_seq_one_letter_code
_entity_poly.pdbx_strand_id
1 'polypeptide(L)'
;MHAINTMCEELEILANVRMDTTDQHVDVSEFRVKKDAKDIKNFLNGFHPFPEINKILSIVSGVVGGNNINCHKAYEVGITSMFKMIGQTFNNIKLKRSEKVRIGLLCSPACTNCQSQSCSNVIDEDSCDIEEETADSSSVEQFMDIQPEEEKAKK
;
A
#
# COMPACT_ATOMS: atom_id res chain seq x y z
N MET A 1 36.07 -4.36 -6.11
CA MET A 1 36.35 -3.20 -5.24
C MET A 1 37.69 -2.50 -5.53
N HIS A 2 38.66 -3.09 -6.23
CA HIS A 2 39.92 -2.38 -6.52
C HIS A 2 39.80 -1.31 -7.61
N ALA A 3 39.07 -1.58 -8.70
CA ALA A 3 38.99 -0.67 -9.84
C ALA A 3 38.36 0.70 -9.51
N ILE A 4 37.33 0.72 -8.65
CA ILE A 4 36.63 1.95 -8.26
C ILE A 4 37.55 2.82 -7.39
N ASN A 5 38.25 2.23 -6.43
CA ASN A 5 39.17 2.96 -5.55
C ASN A 5 40.29 3.61 -6.37
N THR A 6 40.86 2.91 -7.35
CA THR A 6 41.89 3.47 -8.24
C THR A 6 41.36 4.62 -9.10
N MET A 7 40.12 4.54 -9.61
CA MET A 7 39.54 5.66 -10.36
C MET A 7 39.28 6.88 -9.47
N CYS A 8 38.88 6.69 -8.20
CA CYS A 8 38.69 7.77 -7.26
C CYS A 8 40.01 8.47 -6.91
N GLU A 9 41.08 7.71 -6.68
CA GLU A 9 42.43 8.24 -6.40
C GLU A 9 42.96 9.12 -7.55
N GLU A 10 42.80 8.68 -8.80
CA GLU A 10 43.23 9.46 -9.98
C GLU A 10 42.40 10.76 -10.16
N LEU A 11 41.09 10.71 -9.87
CA LEU A 11 40.22 11.89 -9.92
C LEU A 11 40.57 12.91 -8.83
N GLU A 12 40.97 12.44 -7.66
CA GLU A 12 41.44 13.28 -6.55
C GLU A 12 42.73 14.04 -6.91
N ILE A 13 43.69 13.35 -7.52
CA ILE A 13 44.93 13.96 -8.02
C ILE A 13 44.60 15.00 -9.10
N LEU A 14 43.73 14.66 -10.05
CA LEU A 14 43.34 15.56 -11.14
C LEU A 14 42.65 16.83 -10.63
N ALA A 15 41.75 16.69 -9.65
CA ALA A 15 41.03 17.82 -9.07
C ALA A 15 41.87 18.58 -8.03
N ASN A 16 43.04 18.06 -7.65
CA ASN A 16 43.86 18.54 -6.53
C ASN A 16 43.05 18.66 -5.22
N VAL A 17 42.13 17.71 -5.03
CA VAL A 17 41.29 17.56 -3.84
C VAL A 17 41.57 16.19 -3.27
N ARG A 18 41.89 16.12 -1.98
CA ARG A 18 42.12 14.85 -1.29
C ARG A 18 40.84 14.45 -0.54
N MET A 19 40.26 13.30 -0.88
CA MET A 19 39.15 12.74 -0.10
C MET A 19 39.75 11.87 1.02
N ASP A 20 40.24 12.51 2.08
CA ASP A 20 40.41 11.77 3.32
C ASP A 20 39.00 11.39 3.80
N THR A 21 38.73 10.09 3.98
CA THR A 21 37.57 9.64 4.75
C THR A 21 37.81 10.08 6.19
N THR A 22 37.47 11.33 6.47
CA THR A 22 37.56 11.86 7.82
C THR A 22 36.56 11.10 8.70
N ASP A 23 36.91 10.93 9.97
CA ASP A 23 36.06 10.36 11.03
C ASP A 23 34.74 11.16 11.25
N GLN A 24 34.44 12.14 10.39
CA GLN A 24 33.20 12.91 10.37
C GLN A 24 32.06 12.21 9.61
N HIS A 25 32.32 11.03 9.04
CA HIS A 25 31.29 10.17 8.42
C HIS A 25 31.08 8.84 9.16
N VAL A 26 31.37 8.80 10.46
CA VAL A 26 31.17 7.62 11.32
C VAL A 26 29.76 7.06 11.22
N ASP A 27 28.75 7.92 11.06
CA ASP A 27 27.34 7.51 11.01
C ASP A 27 26.97 6.72 9.74
N VAL A 28 27.71 6.91 8.64
CA VAL A 28 27.51 6.14 7.39
C VAL A 28 28.29 4.82 7.40
N SER A 29 29.13 4.60 8.42
CA SER A 29 29.88 3.33 8.54
C SER A 29 28.94 2.13 8.60
N GLU A 30 29.34 1.03 7.98
CA GLU A 30 28.54 -0.20 7.97
C GLU A 30 28.17 -0.67 9.38
N PHE A 31 29.01 -0.38 10.37
CA PHE A 31 28.74 -0.73 11.77
C PHE A 31 27.55 0.06 12.32
N ARG A 32 27.51 1.38 12.10
CA ARG A 32 26.39 2.24 12.54
C ARG A 32 25.11 1.88 11.80
N VAL A 33 25.16 1.67 10.48
CA VAL A 33 24.02 1.22 9.68
C VAL A 33 23.46 -0.11 10.18
N LYS A 34 24.32 -1.10 10.47
CA LYS A 34 23.90 -2.41 11.03
C LYS A 34 23.31 -2.26 12.43
N LYS A 35 23.87 -1.39 13.26
CA LYS A 35 23.36 -1.10 14.60
C LYS A 35 21.99 -0.42 14.53
N ASP A 36 21.82 0.59 13.68
CA ASP A 36 20.57 1.31 13.54
C ASP A 36 19.47 0.41 12.96
N ALA A 37 19.79 -0.45 11.99
CA ALA A 37 18.86 -1.47 11.51
C ALA A 37 18.42 -2.44 12.62
N LYS A 38 19.34 -2.81 13.53
CA LYS A 38 19.03 -3.64 14.71
C LYS A 38 18.17 -2.88 15.72
N ASP A 39 18.50 -1.63 15.99
CA ASP A 39 17.79 -0.77 16.94
C ASP A 39 16.37 -0.46 16.45
N ILE A 40 16.18 -0.19 15.16
CA ILE A 40 14.86 -0.01 14.52
C ILE A 40 14.05 -1.30 14.65
N LYS A 41 14.63 -2.48 14.39
CA LYS A 41 13.93 -3.76 14.58
C LYS A 41 13.51 -3.96 16.03
N ASN A 42 14.38 -3.64 16.99
CA ASN A 42 14.05 -3.72 18.42
C ASN A 42 12.93 -2.74 18.80
N PHE A 43 12.98 -1.52 18.28
CA PHE A 43 11.94 -0.51 18.49
C PHE A 43 10.59 -0.98 17.95
N LEU A 44 10.55 -1.49 16.71
CA LEU A 44 9.32 -1.99 16.09
C LEU A 44 8.79 -3.25 16.78
N ASN A 45 9.65 -4.12 17.32
CA ASN A 45 9.23 -5.27 18.10
C ASN A 45 8.62 -4.89 19.46
N GLY A 46 9.07 -3.79 20.07
CA GLY A 46 8.52 -3.30 21.34
C GLY A 46 7.31 -2.39 21.18
N PHE A 47 7.21 -1.70 20.04
CA PHE A 47 6.15 -0.74 19.77
C PHE A 47 5.23 -1.26 18.65
N HIS A 48 4.06 -1.74 19.06
CA HIS A 48 2.98 -2.10 18.16
C HIS A 48 1.99 -0.94 18.09
N PRO A 49 2.12 -0.01 17.11
CA PRO A 49 1.22 1.15 17.00
C PRO A 49 -0.25 0.75 16.81
N PHE A 50 -0.48 -0.46 16.29
CA PHE A 50 -1.79 -1.02 16.06
C PHE A 50 -1.92 -2.33 16.83
N PRO A 51 -2.64 -2.34 17.96
CA PRO A 51 -2.96 -3.60 18.62
C PRO A 51 -3.84 -4.46 17.71
N GLU A 52 -3.65 -5.79 17.75
CA GLU A 52 -4.53 -6.71 17.06
C GLU A 52 -5.93 -6.65 17.70
N ILE A 53 -6.87 -6.05 16.98
CA ILE A 53 -8.26 -5.90 17.40
C ILE A 53 -9.18 -6.59 16.41
N ASN A 54 -10.14 -7.36 16.93
CA ASN A 54 -11.18 -8.03 16.12
C ASN A 54 -12.26 -7.06 15.61
N LYS A 55 -11.97 -5.76 15.57
CA LYS A 55 -12.90 -4.70 15.17
C LYS A 55 -12.21 -3.81 14.16
N ILE A 56 -12.95 -3.35 13.16
CA ILE A 56 -12.45 -2.39 12.19
C ILE A 56 -12.42 -1.02 12.86
N LEU A 57 -11.28 -0.33 12.84
CA LEU A 57 -11.09 0.99 13.43
C LEU A 57 -10.55 1.95 12.38
N SER A 58 -11.15 3.14 12.29
CA SER A 58 -10.59 4.24 11.52
C SER A 58 -9.39 4.84 12.27
N ILE A 59 -8.21 4.81 11.65
CA ILE A 59 -6.98 5.37 12.24
C ILE A 59 -7.08 6.88 12.45
N VAL A 60 -7.77 7.59 11.54
CA VAL A 60 -7.89 9.05 11.57
C VAL A 60 -8.93 9.51 12.59
N SER A 61 -10.10 8.87 12.61
CA SER A 61 -11.24 9.34 13.42
C SER A 61 -11.47 8.55 14.70
N GLY A 62 -10.79 7.43 14.90
CA GLY A 62 -11.03 6.52 16.03
C GLY A 62 -12.41 5.85 15.99
N VAL A 63 -13.15 5.98 14.88
CA VAL A 63 -14.48 5.39 14.72
C VAL A 63 -14.36 3.88 14.58
N VAL A 64 -15.08 3.15 15.43
CA VAL A 64 -15.14 1.69 15.40
C VAL A 64 -16.30 1.25 14.51
N GLY A 65 -15.98 0.41 13.54
CA GLY A 65 -16.95 -0.22 12.67
C GLY A 65 -17.89 -1.16 13.43
N GLY A 66 -19.18 -1.13 13.08
CA GLY A 66 -20.17 -2.04 13.63
C GLY A 66 -19.99 -3.50 13.19
N ASN A 67 -20.66 -4.43 13.86
CA ASN A 67 -20.56 -5.88 13.62
C ASN A 67 -21.00 -6.33 12.22
N ASN A 68 -21.73 -5.47 11.49
CA ASN A 68 -22.27 -5.77 10.15
C ASN A 68 -21.33 -5.36 9.01
N ILE A 69 -20.15 -4.81 9.31
CA ILE A 69 -19.15 -4.42 8.30
C ILE A 69 -18.32 -5.63 7.90
N ASN A 70 -18.13 -5.82 6.60
CA ASN A 70 -17.29 -6.87 6.03
C ASN A 70 -16.28 -6.31 5.01
N CYS A 71 -15.95 -5.01 5.06
CA CYS A 71 -14.97 -4.41 4.14
C CYS A 71 -13.59 -5.08 4.19
N HIS A 72 -13.16 -5.59 5.34
CA HIS A 72 -11.94 -6.37 5.49
C HIS A 72 -11.94 -7.69 4.70
N LYS A 73 -13.11 -8.16 4.24
CA LYS A 73 -13.27 -9.36 3.39
C LYS A 73 -13.66 -9.01 1.96
N ALA A 74 -13.42 -7.77 1.52
CA ALA A 74 -13.86 -7.28 0.22
C ALA A 74 -13.40 -8.17 -0.93
N TYR A 75 -12.16 -8.66 -0.87
CA TYR A 75 -11.57 -9.54 -1.87
C TYR A 75 -12.32 -10.88 -1.98
N GLU A 76 -12.50 -11.57 -0.85
CA GLU A 76 -13.20 -12.88 -0.79
C GLU A 76 -14.65 -12.77 -1.26
N VAL A 77 -15.34 -11.71 -0.82
CA VAL A 77 -16.73 -11.41 -1.20
C VAL A 77 -16.82 -11.07 -2.69
N GLY A 78 -15.87 -10.30 -3.21
CA GLY A 78 -15.77 -9.94 -4.62
C GLY A 78 -15.59 -11.16 -5.52
N ILE A 79 -14.63 -12.02 -5.19
CA ILE A 79 -14.39 -13.28 -5.91
C ILE A 79 -15.64 -14.16 -5.91
N THR A 80 -16.25 -14.36 -4.75
CA THR A 80 -17.46 -15.18 -4.62
C THR A 80 -18.60 -14.62 -5.48
N SER A 81 -18.74 -13.30 -5.53
CA SER A 81 -19.73 -12.62 -6.36
C SER A 81 -19.41 -12.73 -7.85
N MET A 82 -18.14 -12.61 -8.26
CA MET A 82 -17.73 -12.80 -9.65
C MET A 82 -18.02 -14.23 -10.13
N PHE A 83 -17.72 -15.26 -9.31
CA PHE A 83 -18.04 -16.64 -9.67
C PHE A 83 -19.54 -16.87 -9.92
N LYS A 84 -20.42 -16.17 -9.20
CA LYS A 84 -21.88 -16.24 -9.41
C LYS A 84 -22.33 -15.58 -10.72
N MET A 85 -21.55 -14.66 -11.27
CA MET A 85 -21.84 -14.00 -12.54
C MET A 85 -21.47 -14.86 -13.75
N ILE A 86 -20.56 -15.83 -13.58
CA ILE A 86 -20.12 -16.71 -14.67
C ILE A 86 -21.32 -17.50 -15.20
N GLY A 87 -21.54 -17.45 -16.51
CA GLY A 87 -22.61 -18.17 -17.19
C GLY A 87 -24.01 -17.56 -17.04
N GLN A 88 -24.14 -16.40 -16.38
CA GLN A 88 -25.38 -15.64 -16.33
C GLN A 88 -25.37 -14.49 -17.34
N THR A 89 -26.55 -14.15 -17.88
CA THR A 89 -26.74 -12.92 -18.66
C THR A 89 -26.98 -11.73 -17.73
N PHE A 90 -26.64 -10.51 -18.17
CA PHE A 90 -26.74 -9.30 -17.35
C PHE A 90 -28.11 -9.11 -16.67
N ASN A 91 -29.22 -9.41 -17.35
CA ASN A 91 -30.57 -9.31 -16.77
C ASN A 91 -30.84 -10.28 -15.60
N ASN A 92 -30.10 -11.39 -15.53
CA ASN A 92 -30.29 -12.43 -14.51
C ASN A 92 -29.37 -12.25 -13.31
N ILE A 93 -28.31 -11.44 -13.42
CA ILE A 93 -27.38 -11.18 -12.32
C ILE A 93 -28.08 -10.36 -11.23
N LYS A 94 -28.39 -11.00 -10.11
CA LYS A 94 -28.96 -10.34 -8.92
C LYS A 94 -28.13 -10.68 -7.69
N LEU A 95 -27.37 -9.70 -7.20
CA LEU A 95 -26.61 -9.83 -5.96
C LEU A 95 -27.43 -9.35 -4.76
N LYS A 96 -27.60 -10.23 -3.76
CA LYS A 96 -28.23 -9.89 -2.48
C LYS A 96 -27.33 -8.99 -1.66
N ARG A 97 -27.89 -8.22 -0.72
CA ARG A 97 -27.12 -7.36 0.21
C ARG A 97 -26.13 -8.15 1.09
N SER A 98 -26.32 -9.45 1.28
CA SER A 98 -25.37 -10.34 1.97
C SER A 98 -24.15 -10.70 1.12
N GLU A 99 -24.26 -10.58 -0.21
CA GLU A 99 -23.23 -10.94 -1.19
C GLU A 99 -22.40 -9.73 -1.61
N LYS A 100 -22.80 -8.54 -1.17
CA LYS A 100 -22.09 -7.29 -1.40
C LYS A 100 -21.23 -6.91 -0.20
N VAL A 101 -20.15 -6.18 -0.49
CA VAL A 101 -19.34 -5.55 0.56
C VAL A 101 -20.17 -4.45 1.21
N ARG A 102 -20.17 -4.45 2.54
CA ARG A 102 -20.83 -3.51 3.42
C ARG A 102 -19.76 -2.65 4.05
N ILE A 103 -19.81 -1.37 3.71
CA ILE A 103 -19.04 -0.32 4.35
C ILE A 103 -20.03 0.37 5.29
N GLY A 104 -19.76 0.35 6.59
CA GLY A 104 -20.72 0.78 7.60
C GLY A 104 -20.05 1.47 8.76
N LEU A 105 -19.28 2.52 8.48
CA LEU A 105 -18.78 3.40 9.54
C LEU A 105 -19.99 4.04 10.23
N LEU A 106 -20.29 3.60 11.44
CA LEU A 106 -21.33 4.21 12.28
C LEU A 106 -20.69 5.35 13.06
N CYS A 107 -21.37 6.49 13.18
CA CYS A 107 -20.91 7.56 14.08
C CYS A 107 -20.77 7.01 15.51
N SER A 108 -19.83 7.56 16.28
CA SER A 108 -19.76 7.32 17.73
C SER A 108 -21.12 7.62 18.40
N PRO A 109 -21.53 6.90 19.46
CA PRO A 109 -22.75 7.23 20.22
C PRO A 109 -22.76 8.65 20.82
N ALA A 110 -21.59 9.29 20.95
CA ALA A 110 -21.44 10.68 21.39
C ALA A 110 -21.82 11.72 20.30
N CYS A 111 -22.05 11.26 19.07
CA CYS A 111 -22.42 12.06 17.92
C CYS A 111 -23.90 12.44 18.02
N THR A 112 -24.18 13.62 18.59
CA THR A 112 -25.55 14.15 18.74
C THR A 112 -26.25 14.39 17.41
N ASN A 113 -25.50 14.52 16.31
CA ASN A 113 -26.03 14.75 14.97
C ASN A 113 -26.60 13.51 14.28
N CYS A 114 -26.10 12.31 14.56
CA CYS A 114 -26.40 11.15 13.72
C CYS A 114 -27.41 10.16 14.30
N GLN A 115 -27.88 10.30 15.55
CA GLN A 115 -28.93 9.44 16.15
C GLN A 115 -28.84 7.93 15.78
N SER A 116 -27.62 7.36 15.71
CA SER A 116 -27.38 5.97 15.30
C SER A 116 -27.60 5.63 13.81
N GLN A 117 -27.82 6.60 12.93
CA GLN A 117 -27.77 6.43 11.47
C GLN A 117 -26.31 6.41 10.96
N SER A 118 -26.10 5.77 9.80
CA SER A 118 -24.80 5.72 9.13
C SER A 118 -24.34 7.13 8.78
N CYS A 119 -23.11 7.51 9.16
CA CYS A 119 -22.47 8.68 8.58
C CYS A 119 -22.16 8.36 7.13
N SER A 120 -23.05 8.80 6.25
CA SER A 120 -22.78 8.85 4.84
C SER A 120 -21.66 9.87 4.62
N ASN A 121 -20.46 9.40 4.33
CA ASN A 121 -19.60 10.10 3.37
C ASN A 121 -20.15 9.80 1.97
N VAL A 122 -21.45 10.04 1.76
CA VAL A 122 -22.02 10.03 0.42
C VAL A 122 -21.59 11.37 -0.14
N ILE A 123 -20.56 11.35 -0.98
CA ILE A 123 -20.57 12.25 -2.11
C ILE A 123 -21.76 11.76 -2.93
N ASP A 124 -22.80 12.57 -3.02
CA ASP A 124 -23.91 12.33 -3.92
C ASP A 124 -23.32 12.30 -5.34
N GLU A 125 -23.06 11.12 -5.89
CA GLU A 125 -22.70 10.91 -7.30
C GLU A 125 -23.95 10.66 -8.16
N ASP A 126 -25.09 11.25 -7.78
CA ASP A 126 -26.22 11.42 -8.70
C ASP A 126 -25.98 12.70 -9.53
N SER A 127 -25.01 12.65 -10.47
CA SER A 127 -25.06 13.36 -11.77
C SER A 127 -23.71 13.28 -12.49
N CYS A 128 -23.37 12.14 -13.09
CA CYS A 128 -22.46 12.14 -14.23
C CYS A 128 -23.02 11.15 -15.25
N ASP A 129 -23.92 11.66 -16.09
CA ASP A 129 -24.16 11.08 -17.41
C ASP A 129 -22.83 11.17 -18.17
N ILE A 130 -22.05 10.09 -18.17
CA ILE A 130 -20.93 9.95 -19.10
C ILE A 130 -21.56 9.46 -20.39
N GLU A 131 -21.91 10.42 -21.25
CA GLU A 131 -22.21 10.14 -22.64
C GLU A 131 -21.02 9.41 -23.28
N GLU A 132 -21.39 8.35 -23.98
CA GLU A 132 -20.57 7.54 -24.85
C GLU A 132 -19.90 8.42 -25.92
N GLU A 133 -18.58 8.62 -25.82
CA GLU A 133 -17.77 8.94 -26.99
C GLU A 133 -16.56 8.01 -27.12
N THR A 134 -16.39 7.61 -28.36
CA THR A 134 -15.62 6.50 -28.87
C THR A 134 -14.13 6.81 -29.02
N ALA A 135 -13.31 5.76 -28.85
CA ALA A 135 -12.01 5.51 -29.47
C ALA A 135 -10.86 6.51 -29.23
N ASP A 136 -9.84 6.05 -28.48
CA ASP A 136 -8.50 5.94 -29.06
C ASP A 136 -7.70 4.83 -28.37
N SER A 137 -7.45 3.77 -29.13
CA SER A 137 -6.62 2.63 -28.76
C SER A 137 -5.16 2.92 -29.14
N SER A 138 -4.43 3.69 -28.34
CA SER A 138 -2.97 3.65 -28.37
C SER A 138 -2.38 4.20 -27.07
N SER A 139 -1.90 3.31 -26.20
CA SER A 139 -0.90 3.58 -25.14
C SER A 139 -0.57 2.35 -24.28
N VAL A 140 -1.23 1.20 -24.46
CA VAL A 140 -0.93 -0.02 -23.70
C VAL A 140 0.24 -0.79 -24.33
N GLU A 141 1.41 -0.18 -24.45
CA GLU A 141 2.67 -0.87 -24.78
C GLU A 141 3.83 -0.02 -24.22
N GLN A 142 3.98 0.03 -22.89
CA GLN A 142 5.30 0.25 -22.28
C GLN A 142 5.26 -0.20 -20.82
N PHE A 143 6.33 -0.89 -20.41
CA PHE A 143 6.59 -1.47 -19.09
C PHE A 143 6.15 -2.92 -18.85
N MET A 144 6.65 -3.83 -19.70
CA MET A 144 7.03 -5.17 -19.23
C MET A 144 8.39 -5.55 -19.82
N ASP A 145 9.47 -5.24 -19.12
CA ASP A 145 10.76 -5.90 -19.29
C ASP A 145 11.50 -5.89 -17.94
N ILE A 146 11.31 -6.96 -17.17
CA ILE A 146 12.20 -7.32 -16.05
C ILE A 146 12.91 -8.59 -16.49
N GLN A 147 14.18 -8.47 -16.86
CA GLN A 147 15.07 -9.61 -17.10
C GLN A 147 15.50 -10.22 -15.75
N PRO A 148 15.41 -11.55 -15.55
CA PRO A 148 16.03 -12.22 -14.42
C PRO A 148 17.50 -12.55 -14.73
N GLU A 149 18.43 -11.95 -13.98
CA GLU A 149 19.83 -12.40 -13.96
C GLU A 149 19.97 -13.54 -12.94
N GLU A 150 20.07 -14.78 -13.42
CA GLU A 150 20.43 -15.95 -12.61
C GLU A 150 21.95 -16.14 -12.53
N GLU A 151 22.35 -16.32 -11.28
CA GLU A 151 23.63 -16.60 -10.67
C GLU A 151 24.39 -17.80 -11.30
N LYS A 152 25.58 -17.55 -11.87
CA LYS A 152 26.53 -18.62 -12.21
C LYS A 152 27.31 -19.07 -10.97
N ALA A 153 26.95 -20.26 -10.49
CA ALA A 153 27.72 -21.03 -9.52
C ALA A 153 29.14 -21.34 -10.02
N LYS A 154 30.12 -21.08 -9.15
CA LYS A 154 31.51 -21.56 -9.27
C LYS A 154 31.56 -23.09 -9.21
N LYS A 155 32.31 -23.69 -10.14
CA LYS A 155 33.03 -24.94 -9.90
C LYS A 155 34.43 -24.81 -10.48
#